data_AF-A0A923FD27-F1
#
_entry.id   AF-A0A923FD27-F1
#
_cell.length_a   1.000
_cell.length_b   1.000
_cell.length_c   1.000
_cell.angle_alpha   90.00
_cell.angle_beta   90.00
_cell.angle_gamma   90.00
#
_symmetry.space_group_name_H-M   'P 1'
#
loop_
_entity.id
_entity.type
_entity.pdbx_description
1 polymer ?
#
loop_
_entity_poly.entity_id
_entity_poly.type
_entity_poly.pdbx_seq_one_letter_code
_entity_poly.pdbx_strand_id
1 'polypeptide(L)'
;MRKLAWVIAVLALAGCGEGRDVEAPKPKPAVTSAPAAAAAPQWAVEVRGQTPQAVSDLTGWLIEHSFMSTVVRENGKERVLVGPLSSEAEAKAKQEQVTAALVRAKKRNIEALVVDYPVTQ
;
A
#
# COMPACT_ATOMS: atom_id res chain seq x y z
N MET A 1 -27.51 -28.10 10.81
CA MET A 1 -27.22 -27.49 12.13
C MET A 1 -25.92 -26.70 11.97
N ARG A 2 -25.79 -25.37 12.02
CA ARG A 2 -26.68 -24.20 12.14
C ARG A 2 -26.29 -23.24 11.01
N LYS A 3 -27.27 -22.68 10.30
CA LYS A 3 -27.12 -21.66 9.25
C LYS A 3 -27.20 -20.29 9.94
N LEU A 4 -26.16 -19.46 9.81
CA LEU A 4 -26.20 -18.05 10.26
C LEU A 4 -26.55 -17.17 9.06
N ALA A 5 -27.86 -16.96 8.89
CA ALA A 5 -28.40 -15.94 8.00
C ALA A 5 -28.31 -14.59 8.71
N TRP A 6 -27.59 -13.64 8.12
CA TRP A 6 -27.60 -12.25 8.55
C TRP A 6 -28.74 -11.53 7.82
N VAL A 7 -29.75 -11.13 8.59
CA VAL A 7 -30.96 -10.45 8.13
C VAL A 7 -30.64 -8.98 7.88
N ILE A 8 -30.90 -8.52 6.66
CA ILE A 8 -30.88 -7.11 6.26
C ILE A 8 -32.18 -6.48 6.76
N ALA A 9 -32.08 -5.47 7.63
CA ALA A 9 -33.20 -4.64 8.02
C ALA A 9 -33.18 -3.33 7.22
N VAL A 10 -34.01 -3.25 6.17
CA VAL A 10 -34.37 -1.98 5.53
C VAL A 10 -35.58 -1.42 6.27
N LEU A 11 -35.39 -0.34 7.03
CA LEU A 11 -36.50 0.47 7.51
C LEU A 11 -37.05 1.28 6.33
N ALA A 12 -38.19 0.85 5.80
CA ALA A 12 -39.04 1.67 4.94
C ALA A 12 -39.86 2.61 5.84
N LEU A 13 -39.64 3.92 5.73
CA LEU A 13 -40.51 4.92 6.32
C LEU A 13 -41.59 5.29 5.30
N ALA A 14 -42.85 5.00 5.65
CA ALA A 14 -44.03 5.31 4.85
C ALA A 14 -44.24 6.84 4.73
N GLY A 15 -44.57 7.28 3.52
CA GLY A 15 -44.97 8.65 3.21
C GLY A 15 -46.03 8.68 2.10
N CYS A 16 -47.25 8.98 2.52
CA CYS A 16 -48.50 9.27 1.82
C CYS A 16 -48.39 10.12 0.53
N GLY A 17 -49.22 9.84 -0.50
CA GLY A 17 -49.57 10.83 -1.53
C GLY A 17 -49.81 10.28 -2.94
N GLU A 18 -51.08 10.09 -3.31
CA GLU A 18 -51.58 9.88 -4.67
C GLU A 18 -51.79 11.25 -5.36
N GLY A 19 -51.23 11.47 -6.57
CA GLY A 19 -51.52 12.68 -7.37
C GLY A 19 -50.43 13.16 -8.35
N ARG A 20 -50.62 12.79 -9.62
CA ARG A 20 -50.38 13.50 -10.90
C ARG A 20 -49.36 14.67 -11.07
N ASP A 21 -48.73 14.60 -12.25
CA ASP A 21 -48.24 15.63 -13.20
C ASP A 21 -46.76 16.10 -13.18
N VAL A 22 -46.09 15.78 -14.32
CA VAL A 22 -45.09 16.52 -15.13
C VAL A 22 -43.70 16.84 -14.55
N GLU A 23 -42.64 16.36 -15.24
CA GLU A 23 -41.54 17.16 -15.84
C GLU A 23 -40.26 16.33 -16.04
N ALA A 24 -39.87 16.14 -17.30
CA ALA A 24 -38.55 15.96 -17.93
C ALA A 24 -37.37 15.17 -17.26
N PRO A 25 -36.55 14.47 -18.08
CA PRO A 25 -35.56 13.49 -17.63
C PRO A 25 -34.25 14.15 -17.16
N LYS A 26 -33.75 13.77 -15.98
CA LYS A 26 -32.35 14.05 -15.58
C LYS A 26 -31.46 12.88 -16.02
N PRO A 27 -30.40 13.12 -16.82
CA PRO A 27 -29.53 12.06 -17.29
C PRO A 27 -28.83 11.44 -16.10
N LYS A 28 -28.98 10.13 -15.95
CA LYS A 28 -28.19 9.30 -15.05
C LYS A 28 -26.72 9.48 -15.49
N PRO A 29 -25.81 10.00 -14.67
CA PRO A 29 -24.40 9.94 -15.03
C PRO A 29 -24.04 8.46 -15.10
N ALA A 30 -23.79 7.99 -16.32
CA ALA A 30 -23.12 6.73 -16.53
C ALA A 30 -21.78 6.85 -15.79
N VAL A 31 -21.64 6.09 -14.71
CA VAL A 31 -20.33 5.88 -14.10
C VAL A 31 -19.59 5.02 -15.12
N THR A 32 -18.93 5.70 -16.06
CA THR A 32 -17.90 5.09 -16.89
C THR A 32 -16.85 4.64 -15.90
N SER A 33 -16.82 3.33 -15.63
CA SER A 33 -15.67 2.67 -15.04
C SER A 33 -14.50 2.92 -15.99
N ALA A 34 -13.72 3.96 -15.70
CA ALA A 34 -12.44 4.15 -16.35
C ALA A 34 -11.61 2.89 -16.08
N PRO A 35 -10.93 2.33 -17.10
CA PRO A 35 -10.03 1.21 -16.86
C PRO A 35 -9.00 1.66 -15.81
N ALA A 36 -8.80 0.84 -14.77
CA ALA A 36 -7.73 1.05 -13.81
C ALA A 36 -6.43 1.19 -14.60
N ALA A 37 -5.83 2.38 -14.58
CA ALA A 37 -4.52 2.59 -15.17
C ALA A 37 -3.59 1.54 -14.56
N ALA A 38 -2.86 0.80 -15.41
CA ALA A 38 -1.84 -0.12 -14.93
C ALA A 38 -0.94 0.65 -13.97
N ALA A 39 -0.80 0.15 -12.74
CA ALA A 39 0.05 0.78 -11.74
C ALA A 39 1.44 0.97 -12.37
N ALA A 40 1.91 2.21 -12.44
CA ALA A 40 3.23 2.49 -12.97
C ALA A 40 4.27 1.69 -12.15
N PRO A 41 5.34 1.17 -12.79
CA PRO A 41 6.42 0.50 -12.07
C PRO A 41 6.94 1.45 -11.00
N GLN A 42 6.96 0.96 -9.77
CA GLN A 42 7.26 1.78 -8.62
C GLN A 42 8.49 1.18 -7.94
N TRP A 43 9.48 2.03 -7.72
CA TRP A 43 10.78 1.59 -7.22
C TRP A 43 10.83 1.71 -5.70
N ALA A 44 11.59 0.83 -5.07
CA ALA A 44 11.89 0.93 -3.64
C ALA A 44 13.28 0.36 -3.37
N VAL A 45 13.77 0.64 -2.16
CA VAL A 45 14.94 -0.05 -1.61
C VAL A 45 14.46 -1.04 -0.56
N GLU A 46 14.54 -2.33 -0.85
CA GLU A 46 14.34 -3.36 0.15
C GLU A 46 15.52 -3.38 1.11
N VAL A 47 15.24 -3.24 2.39
CA VAL A 47 16.22 -3.42 3.46
C VAL A 47 15.93 -4.74 4.14
N ARG A 48 16.92 -5.62 4.22
CA ARG A 48 16.72 -6.96 4.79
C ARG A 48 17.95 -7.47 5.52
N GLY A 49 17.72 -8.27 6.56
CA GLY A 49 18.76 -9.00 7.26
C GLY A 49 19.14 -10.29 6.53
N GLN A 50 20.41 -10.68 6.61
CA GLN A 50 20.93 -11.98 6.15
C GLN A 50 20.61 -13.11 7.15
N THR A 51 20.28 -12.76 8.39
CA THR A 51 19.83 -13.65 9.46
C THR A 51 18.36 -13.38 9.79
N PRO A 52 17.63 -14.31 10.45
CA PRO A 52 16.34 -13.98 11.04
C PRO A 52 16.49 -12.73 11.92
N GLN A 53 15.83 -11.65 11.53
CA GLN A 53 15.84 -10.36 12.22
C GLN A 53 14.39 -9.92 12.38
N ALA A 54 14.06 -9.39 13.55
CA ALA A 54 12.74 -8.84 13.78
C ALA A 54 12.52 -7.64 12.85
N VAL A 55 11.42 -7.65 12.10
CA VAL A 55 11.01 -6.54 11.24
C VAL A 55 10.92 -5.25 12.04
N SER A 56 10.44 -5.31 13.28
CA SER A 56 10.32 -4.18 14.21
C SER A 56 11.66 -3.50 14.51
N ASP A 57 12.72 -4.27 14.76
CA ASP A 57 14.08 -3.75 15.00
C ASP A 57 14.61 -3.03 13.76
N LEU A 58 14.37 -3.62 12.58
CA LEU A 58 14.81 -3.04 11.32
C LEU A 58 14.07 -1.72 11.03
N THR A 59 12.75 -1.71 11.15
CA THR A 59 11.94 -0.51 10.94
C THR A 59 12.24 0.57 11.96
N GLY A 60 12.46 0.21 13.24
CA GLY A 60 12.84 1.14 14.28
C GLY A 60 14.16 1.83 13.97
N TRP A 61 15.18 1.05 13.59
CA TRP A 61 16.46 1.60 13.19
C TRP A 61 16.38 2.52 11.95
N LEU A 62 15.57 2.16 10.95
CA LEU A 62 15.35 2.99 9.77
C LEU A 62 14.69 4.33 10.13
N ILE A 63 13.70 4.33 11.03
CA ILE A 63 13.05 5.55 11.53
C ILE A 63 14.06 6.44 12.26
N GLU A 64 14.88 5.86 13.15
CA GLU A 64 15.94 6.57 13.87
C GLU A 64 16.97 7.23 12.93
N HIS A 65 17.14 6.68 11.73
CA HIS A 65 18.06 7.18 10.70
C HIS A 65 17.36 7.95 9.58
N SER A 66 16.11 8.38 9.81
CA SER A 66 15.31 9.18 8.88
C SER A 66 15.01 8.51 7.54
N PHE A 67 14.98 7.18 7.51
CA PHE A 67 14.51 6.40 6.37
C PHE A 67 13.06 5.98 6.60
N MET A 68 12.14 6.63 5.88
CA MET A 68 10.74 6.23 5.87
C MET A 68 10.60 4.88 5.17
N SER A 69 10.07 3.90 5.90
CA SER A 69 9.91 2.54 5.40
C SER A 69 8.49 2.04 5.58
N THR A 70 8.08 1.15 4.68
CA THR A 70 6.80 0.45 4.70
C THR A 70 7.08 -1.05 4.81
N VAL A 71 6.32 -1.74 5.63
CA VAL A 71 6.35 -3.22 5.69
C VAL A 71 5.28 -3.75 4.77
N VAL A 72 5.69 -4.58 3.81
CA VAL A 72 4.76 -5.25 2.88
C VAL A 72 4.86 -6.75 3.06
N ARG A 73 3.73 -7.46 2.90
CA ARG A 73 3.70 -8.92 2.96
C ARG A 73 3.60 -9.48 1.55
N GLU A 74 4.62 -10.20 1.13
CA GLU A 74 4.69 -10.81 -0.19
C GLU A 74 5.07 -12.29 -0.03
N ASN A 75 4.29 -13.19 -0.65
CA ASN A 75 4.49 -14.65 -0.53
C ASN A 75 4.56 -15.15 0.93
N GLY A 76 3.79 -14.53 1.84
CA GLY A 76 3.80 -14.86 3.27
C GLY A 76 5.04 -14.37 4.03
N LYS A 77 5.96 -13.64 3.38
CA LYS A 77 7.14 -13.04 3.99
C LYS A 77 6.97 -11.53 4.12
N GLU A 78 7.41 -10.98 5.24
CA GLU A 78 7.45 -9.54 5.45
C GLU A 78 8.73 -8.96 4.85
N ARG A 79 8.58 -7.91 4.03
CA ARG A 79 9.66 -7.15 3.38
C ARG A 79 9.59 -5.71 3.86
N VAL A 80 10.74 -5.11 4.16
CA VAL A 80 10.83 -3.71 4.58
C VAL A 80 11.33 -2.89 3.41
N LEU A 81 10.52 -1.94 2.94
CA LEU A 81 10.78 -1.15 1.75
C LEU A 81 10.95 0.32 2.12
N VAL A 82 12.05 0.94 1.69
CA VAL A 82 12.25 2.40 1.75
C VAL A 82 11.82 2.99 0.41
N GLY A 83 10.75 3.77 0.44
CA GLY A 83 10.01 4.20 -0.75
C GLY A 83 8.52 4.31 -0.45
N PRO A 84 7.68 4.59 -1.45
CA PRO A 84 7.95 4.46 -2.88
C PRO A 84 8.82 5.55 -3.52
N LEU A 85 9.49 5.22 -4.62
CA LEU A 85 10.40 6.06 -5.38
C LEU A 85 9.99 6.09 -6.86
N SER A 86 10.13 7.26 -7.49
CA SER A 86 9.58 7.52 -8.83
C SER A 86 10.43 6.92 -9.97
N SER A 87 11.68 6.56 -9.69
CA SER A 87 12.63 6.05 -10.70
C SER A 87 13.69 5.13 -10.10
N GLU A 88 14.26 4.27 -10.93
CA GLU A 88 15.39 3.40 -10.54
C GLU A 88 16.62 4.22 -10.10
N ALA A 89 16.85 5.38 -10.74
CA ALA A 89 17.95 6.27 -10.39
C ALA A 89 17.80 6.83 -8.96
N GLU A 90 16.59 7.25 -8.58
CA GLU A 90 16.30 7.65 -7.20
C GLU A 90 16.43 6.49 -6.22
N ALA A 91 16.02 5.28 -6.60
CA ALA A 91 16.20 4.08 -5.80
C ALA A 91 17.66 3.73 -5.56
N LYS A 92 18.52 3.83 -6.58
CA LYS A 92 19.97 3.66 -6.43
C LYS A 92 20.58 4.72 -5.52
N ALA A 93 20.24 6.00 -5.72
CA ALA A 93 20.70 7.06 -4.83
C ALA A 93 20.24 6.86 -3.37
N LYS A 94 19.02 6.36 -3.16
CA LYS A 94 18.52 6.02 -1.82
C LYS A 94 19.21 4.78 -1.25
N GLN A 95 19.49 3.77 -2.06
CA GLN A 95 20.22 2.57 -1.67
C GLN A 95 21.62 2.92 -1.16
N GLU A 96 22.33 3.82 -1.84
CA GLU A 96 23.64 4.30 -1.41
C GLU A 96 23.57 5.01 -0.05
N GLN A 97 22.54 5.85 0.16
CA GLN A 97 22.32 6.52 1.45
C GLN A 97 22.07 5.52 2.58
N VAL A 98 21.19 4.54 2.36
CA VAL A 98 20.89 3.49 3.35
C VAL A 98 22.14 2.66 3.63
N THR A 99 22.86 2.26 2.58
CA THR A 99 24.10 1.46 2.69
C THR A 99 25.17 2.22 3.48
N ALA A 100 25.37 3.50 3.19
CA ALA A 100 26.33 4.34 3.92
C ALA A 100 25.96 4.45 5.41
N ALA A 101 24.67 4.59 5.73
CA ALA A 101 24.20 4.61 7.12
C ALA A 101 24.43 3.26 7.81
N LEU A 102 24.15 2.14 7.14
CA LEU A 102 24.40 0.79 7.67
C LEU A 102 25.90 0.56 7.94
N VAL A 103 26.78 0.97 7.02
CA VAL A 103 28.24 0.88 7.17
C VAL A 103 28.71 1.71 8.36
N ARG A 104 28.23 2.96 8.48
CA ARG A 104 28.56 3.85 9.60
C ARG A 104 28.11 3.25 10.94
N ALA A 105 26.93 2.62 10.97
CA ALA A 105 26.41 1.91 12.14
C ALA A 105 27.00 0.52 12.34
N LYS A 106 27.98 0.10 11.52
CA LYS A 106 28.63 -1.23 11.55
C LYS A 106 27.64 -2.40 11.42
N LYS A 107 26.47 -2.20 10.81
CA LYS A 107 25.47 -3.25 10.55
C LYS A 107 25.87 -4.04 9.31
N ARG A 108 26.63 -5.12 9.51
CA ARG A 108 27.17 -5.97 8.42
C ARG A 108 26.24 -7.10 7.99
N ASN A 109 25.24 -7.42 8.80
CA ASN A 109 24.25 -8.47 8.56
C ASN A 109 22.99 -7.95 7.84
N ILE A 110 22.99 -6.70 7.38
CA ILE A 110 21.85 -6.05 6.73
C ILE A 110 22.30 -5.53 5.37
N GLU A 111 21.48 -5.74 4.35
CA GLU A 111 21.70 -5.25 2.99
C GLU A 111 20.54 -4.37 2.53
N ALA A 112 20.83 -3.50 1.57
CA ALA A 112 19.87 -2.65 0.89
C ALA A 112 19.90 -2.97 -0.61
N LEU A 113 18.74 -3.27 -1.20
CA LEU A 113 18.61 -3.73 -2.59
C LEU A 113 17.55 -2.90 -3.30
N VAL A 114 17.85 -2.42 -4.50
CA VAL A 114 16.84 -1.78 -5.35
C VAL A 114 15.90 -2.85 -5.89
N VAL A 115 14.60 -2.62 -5.74
CA VAL A 115 13.55 -3.53 -6.19
C VAL A 115 12.47 -2.76 -6.93
N ASP A 116 11.94 -3.38 -7.99
CA ASP A 116 10.67 -3.00 -8.57
C ASP A 116 9.56 -3.62 -7.71
N TYR A 117 8.65 -2.78 -7.22
CA TYR A 117 7.56 -3.18 -6.35
C TYR A 117 6.27 -2.41 -6.72
N PRO A 118 5.33 -3.04 -7.43
CA PRO A 118 4.02 -2.44 -7.62
C PRO A 118 3.29 -2.44 -6.27
N VAL A 119 2.99 -1.26 -5.71
CA VAL A 119 2.02 -1.12 -4.62
C VAL A 119 0.64 -1.52 -5.16
N THR A 120 0.33 -2.80 -5.12
CA THR A 120 -1.07 -3.23 -5.19
C THR A 120 -1.63 -2.95 -3.81
N GLN A 121 -2.38 -1.86 -3.69
CA GLN A 121 -3.09 -1.46 -2.48
C GLN A 121 -4.48 -2.11 -2.44
#